data_AF-A0A7V9M9L5-F1
#
_entry.id   AF-A0A7V9M9L5-F1
#
_cell.length_a   1.000
_cell.length_b   1.000
_cell.length_c   1.000
_cell.angle_alpha   90.00
_cell.angle_beta   90.00
_cell.angle_gamma   90.00
#
_symmetry.space_group_name_H-M   'P 1'
#
loop_
_entity.id
_entity.type
_entity.pdbx_description
1 polymer ?
#
loop_
_entity_poly.entity_id
_entity_poly.type
_entity_poly.pdbx_seq_one_letter_code
_entity_poly.pdbx_strand_id
1 'polypeptide(L)'
;MTPADVEYIREGFVPLDELCAARGQSADRVRALIAGGHLPAASYVLEDGTEMMPAEYFELVDEAGGKGSLQGLFARRYLAGGGDEDEVGSEWEGYLSGAYGVCLKRVTPENIARKSTLVAEIEGLLAAPQPEDADWQASLRVRVDELDELERPFAPHYDRARWGPSSRDRCITAARERYPEAFSASAARG
;
A
#
# COMPACT_ATOMS: atom_id res chain seq x y z
N MET A 1 -7.93 9.68 -16.67
CA MET A 1 -8.36 9.72 -15.24
C MET A 1 -9.59 10.60 -15.14
N THR A 2 -10.45 10.44 -14.14
CA THR A 2 -11.53 11.41 -13.90
C THR A 2 -11.01 12.61 -13.09
N PRO A 3 -11.73 13.76 -13.05
CA PRO A 3 -11.34 14.89 -12.19
C PRO A 3 -11.20 14.52 -10.72
N ALA A 4 -12.09 13.65 -10.20
CA ALA A 4 -12.01 13.17 -8.82
C ALA A 4 -10.78 12.30 -8.54
N ASP A 5 -10.33 11.51 -9.53
CA ASP A 5 -9.06 10.78 -9.41
C ASP A 5 -7.88 11.75 -9.34
N VAL A 6 -7.88 12.80 -10.19
CA VAL A 6 -6.81 13.78 -10.22
C VAL A 6 -6.76 14.59 -8.91
N GLU A 7 -7.91 14.98 -8.36
CA GLU A 7 -8.01 15.64 -7.05
C GLU A 7 -7.43 14.75 -5.94
N TYR A 8 -7.87 13.50 -5.83
CA TYR A 8 -7.32 12.52 -4.89
C TYR A 8 -5.79 12.38 -5.02
N ILE A 9 -5.28 12.26 -6.24
CA ILE A 9 -3.83 12.11 -6.48
C ILE A 9 -3.08 13.38 -6.05
N ARG A 10 -3.60 14.57 -6.38
CA ARG A 10 -2.95 15.84 -6.04
C ARG A 10 -2.97 16.14 -4.53
N GLU A 11 -3.95 15.64 -3.80
CA GLU A 11 -4.01 15.77 -2.33
C GLU A 11 -3.10 14.77 -1.61
N GLY A 12 -2.95 13.56 -2.16
CA GLY A 12 -2.27 12.45 -1.49
C GLY A 12 -0.83 12.17 -1.90
N PHE A 13 -0.36 12.78 -3.00
CA PHE A 13 0.93 12.51 -3.65
C PHE A 13 1.65 13.79 -4.04
N VAL A 14 2.97 13.70 -4.21
CA VAL A 14 3.85 14.83 -4.52
C VAL A 14 4.51 14.62 -5.88
N PRO A 15 4.60 15.65 -6.74
CA PRO A 15 5.35 15.56 -7.99
C PRO A 15 6.83 15.20 -7.75
N LEU A 16 7.40 14.33 -8.60
CA LEU A 16 8.81 13.95 -8.50
C LEU A 16 9.75 15.16 -8.54
N ASP A 17 9.45 16.14 -9.41
CA ASP A 17 10.27 17.35 -9.55
C ASP A 17 10.31 18.16 -8.24
N GLU A 18 9.19 18.25 -7.52
CA GLU A 18 9.11 18.94 -6.24
C GLU A 18 9.90 18.20 -5.15
N LEU A 19 9.76 16.87 -5.06
CA LEU A 19 10.53 16.05 -4.13
C LEU A 19 12.04 16.18 -4.37
N CYS A 20 12.45 16.19 -5.64
CA CYS A 20 13.85 16.36 -6.02
C CYS A 20 14.35 17.77 -5.68
N ALA A 21 13.58 18.81 -6.02
CA ALA A 21 13.93 20.19 -5.75
C ALA A 21 14.10 20.47 -4.25
N ALA A 22 13.20 19.95 -3.40
CA ALA A 22 13.27 20.08 -1.95
C ALA A 22 14.56 19.49 -1.35
N ARG A 23 15.21 18.56 -2.08
CA ARG A 23 16.43 17.86 -1.66
C ARG A 23 17.67 18.33 -2.42
N GLY A 24 17.55 19.33 -3.30
CA GLY A 24 18.64 19.76 -4.18
C GLY A 24 19.11 18.66 -5.15
N GLN A 25 18.24 17.70 -5.48
CA GLN A 25 18.54 16.58 -6.37
C GLN A 25 18.04 16.88 -7.80
N SER A 26 18.71 16.30 -8.79
CA SER A 26 18.27 16.36 -10.19
C SER A 26 17.18 15.33 -10.43
N ALA A 27 15.99 15.78 -10.84
CA ALA A 27 14.89 14.91 -11.23
C ALA A 27 15.27 13.98 -12.38
N ASP A 28 15.97 14.46 -13.40
CA ASP A 28 16.44 13.62 -14.52
C ASP A 28 17.36 12.48 -14.06
N ARG A 29 18.22 12.74 -13.07
CA ARG A 29 19.05 11.69 -12.48
C ARG A 29 18.20 10.65 -11.76
N VAL A 30 17.16 11.08 -11.04
CA VAL A 30 16.23 10.16 -10.36
C VAL A 30 15.42 9.35 -11.37
N ARG A 31 14.89 9.98 -12.43
CA ARG A 31 14.23 9.29 -13.55
C ARG A 31 15.13 8.24 -14.19
N ALA A 32 16.42 8.54 -14.40
CA ALA A 32 17.36 7.56 -14.93
C ALA A 32 17.56 6.36 -13.99
N LEU A 33 17.49 6.56 -12.67
CA LEU A 33 17.53 5.47 -11.69
C LEU A 33 16.23 4.64 -11.70
N ILE A 34 15.07 5.29 -11.83
CA ILE A 34 13.78 4.62 -11.97
C ILE A 34 13.77 3.76 -13.24
N ALA A 35 14.16 4.34 -14.39
CA ALA A 35 14.23 3.62 -15.66
C ALA A 35 15.22 2.45 -15.63
N GLY A 36 16.27 2.54 -14.81
CA GLY A 36 17.22 1.45 -14.58
C GLY A 36 16.80 0.42 -13.53
N GLY A 37 15.58 0.50 -12.97
CA GLY A 37 15.09 -0.43 -11.95
C GLY A 37 15.81 -0.31 -10.61
N HIS A 38 16.38 0.86 -10.30
CA HIS A 38 17.10 1.09 -9.04
C HIS A 38 16.26 1.81 -7.99
N LEU A 39 15.18 2.45 -8.41
CA LEU A 39 14.24 3.16 -7.55
C LEU A 39 12.80 2.87 -8.02
N PRO A 40 11.80 2.97 -7.12
CA PRO A 40 10.40 2.74 -7.50
C PRO A 40 9.91 3.72 -8.56
N ALA A 41 9.15 3.22 -9.52
CA ALA A 41 8.38 4.04 -10.43
C ALA A 41 7.28 4.84 -9.70
N ALA A 42 6.71 5.81 -10.41
CA ALA A 42 5.62 6.61 -9.88
C ALA A 42 4.36 5.76 -9.65
N SER A 43 3.67 6.00 -8.53
CA SER A 43 2.39 5.35 -8.23
C SER A 43 1.31 5.80 -9.21
N TYR A 44 1.37 7.08 -9.62
CA TYR A 44 0.52 7.64 -10.67
C TYR A 44 1.34 8.50 -11.63
N VAL A 45 0.88 8.54 -12.87
CA VAL A 45 1.33 9.51 -13.87
C VAL A 45 0.08 10.23 -14.37
N LEU A 46 0.04 11.55 -14.22
CA LEU A 46 -1.07 12.36 -14.69
C LEU A 46 -1.08 12.45 -16.23
N GLU A 47 -2.18 12.90 -16.82
CA GLU A 47 -2.33 13.01 -18.28
C GLU A 47 -1.32 13.98 -18.93
N ASP A 48 -0.83 14.95 -18.17
CA ASP A 48 0.23 15.88 -18.58
C ASP A 48 1.65 15.30 -18.44
N GLY A 49 1.78 14.05 -17.98
CA GLY A 49 3.05 13.36 -17.76
C GLY A 49 3.65 13.56 -16.37
N THR A 50 2.99 14.30 -15.47
CA THR A 50 3.49 14.52 -14.11
C THR A 50 3.55 13.20 -13.33
N GLU A 51 4.75 12.82 -12.88
CA GLU A 51 5.01 11.66 -12.03
C GLU A 51 4.66 11.98 -10.57
N MET A 52 3.72 11.26 -9.99
CA MET A 52 3.20 11.49 -8.64
C MET A 52 3.67 10.37 -7.70
N MET A 53 4.38 10.77 -6.66
CA MET A 53 5.08 9.90 -5.72
C MET A 53 4.48 10.01 -4.31
N PRO A 54 4.57 8.95 -3.48
CA PRO A 54 4.34 9.10 -2.05
C PRO A 54 5.28 10.15 -1.45
N ALA A 55 4.84 10.90 -0.44
CA ALA A 55 5.64 11.98 0.15
C ALA A 55 6.96 11.47 0.78
N GLU A 56 6.92 10.23 1.29
CA GLU A 56 8.01 9.50 1.93
C GLU A 56 8.94 8.76 0.92
N TYR A 57 8.84 9.04 -0.38
CA TYR A 57 9.50 8.29 -1.45
C TYR A 57 11.00 7.96 -1.22
N PHE A 58 11.75 8.90 -0.65
CA PHE A 58 13.19 8.74 -0.42
C PHE A 58 13.57 8.12 0.93
N GLU A 59 12.63 7.93 1.87
CA GLU A 59 12.95 7.51 3.25
C GLU A 59 13.74 6.18 3.28
N LEU A 60 13.25 5.15 2.58
CA LEU A 60 13.94 3.84 2.55
C LEU A 60 15.29 3.91 1.81
N VAL A 61 15.38 4.76 0.78
CA VAL A 61 16.61 4.98 0.00
C VAL A 61 17.68 5.64 0.87
N ASP A 62 17.29 6.62 1.67
CA ASP A 62 18.17 7.33 2.58
C ASP A 62 18.68 6.40 3.69
N GLU A 63 17.80 5.59 4.27
CA GLU A 63 18.15 4.59 5.27
C GLU A 63 19.12 3.53 4.73
N ALA A 64 18.96 3.13 3.46
CA ALA A 64 19.88 2.21 2.80
C ALA A 64 21.29 2.81 2.59
N GLY A 65 21.48 4.12 2.77
CA GLY A 65 22.69 4.81 2.34
C GLY A 65 22.80 4.94 0.82
N GLY A 66 21.66 4.90 0.13
CA GLY A 66 21.54 4.97 -1.33
C GLY A 66 21.20 3.63 -1.99
N LYS A 67 21.07 3.67 -3.32
CA LYS A 67 20.52 2.57 -4.14
C LYS A 67 21.27 1.24 -4.05
N GLY A 68 22.59 1.25 -3.79
CA GLY A 68 23.44 0.05 -3.81
C GLY A 68 23.08 -0.98 -2.73
N SER A 69 22.46 -0.53 -1.65
CA SER A 69 22.04 -1.37 -0.52
C SER A 69 20.51 -1.48 -0.40
N LEU A 70 19.74 -0.83 -1.28
CA LEU A 70 18.30 -0.69 -1.13
C LEU A 70 17.58 -2.03 -1.18
N GLN A 71 17.90 -2.88 -2.14
CA GLN A 71 17.30 -4.21 -2.25
C GLN A 71 17.62 -5.09 -1.04
N GLY A 72 18.87 -5.04 -0.54
CA GLY A 72 19.27 -5.78 0.65
C GLY A 72 18.58 -5.28 1.93
N LEU A 73 18.41 -3.96 2.06
CA LEU A 73 17.63 -3.37 3.14
C LEU A 73 16.16 -3.80 3.06
N PHE A 74 15.56 -3.72 1.86
CA PHE A 74 14.19 -4.13 1.60
C PHE A 74 13.98 -5.58 2.03
N ALA A 75 14.79 -6.51 1.53
CA ALA A 75 14.66 -7.94 1.84
C ALA A 75 14.74 -8.20 3.35
N ARG A 76 15.74 -7.61 4.03
CA ARG A 76 15.91 -7.78 5.48
C ARG A 76 14.68 -7.31 6.26
N ARG A 77 14.14 -6.14 5.89
CA ARG A 77 12.99 -5.53 6.57
C ARG A 77 11.68 -6.25 6.25
N TYR A 78 11.51 -6.72 5.01
CA TYR A 78 10.37 -7.54 4.61
C TYR A 78 10.28 -8.83 5.44
N LEU A 79 11.40 -9.56 5.54
CA LEU A 79 11.49 -10.77 6.36
C LEU A 79 11.29 -10.49 7.86
N ALA A 80 11.86 -9.39 8.37
CA ALA A 80 11.63 -8.97 9.76
C ALA A 80 10.17 -8.60 10.04
N GLY A 81 9.44 -8.14 9.02
CA GLY A 81 8.00 -7.89 9.05
C GLY A 81 7.13 -9.15 8.95
N GLY A 82 7.73 -10.34 8.87
CA GLY A 82 7.03 -11.62 8.76
C GLY A 82 6.73 -12.05 7.31
N GLY A 83 7.34 -11.40 6.32
CA GLY A 83 7.25 -11.81 4.92
C GLY A 83 8.00 -13.12 4.64
N ASP A 84 7.60 -13.82 3.57
CA ASP A 84 8.21 -15.08 3.13
C ASP A 84 9.50 -14.85 2.32
N GLU A 85 10.52 -15.67 2.56
CA GLU A 85 11.79 -15.63 1.80
C GLU A 85 11.57 -15.91 0.32
N ASP A 86 10.65 -16.80 -0.02
CA ASP A 86 10.34 -17.16 -1.40
C ASP A 86 9.63 -16.03 -2.16
N GLU A 87 9.03 -15.07 -1.46
CA GLU A 87 8.30 -13.93 -2.04
C GLU A 87 9.16 -12.66 -2.18
N VAL A 88 10.32 -12.59 -1.52
CA VAL A 88 11.18 -11.38 -1.51
C VAL A 88 11.43 -10.84 -2.91
N GLY A 89 11.64 -11.73 -3.89
CA GLY A 89 11.88 -11.37 -5.29
C GLY A 89 10.69 -10.67 -5.93
N SER A 90 9.50 -11.28 -5.87
CA SER A 90 8.28 -10.69 -6.44
C SER A 90 7.85 -9.42 -5.70
N GLU A 91 8.05 -9.37 -4.40
CA GLU A 91 7.71 -8.22 -3.56
C GLU A 91 8.63 -7.03 -3.84
N TRP A 92 9.91 -7.31 -4.12
CA TRP A 92 10.85 -6.30 -4.60
C TRP A 92 10.44 -5.73 -5.97
N GLU A 93 10.01 -6.58 -6.90
CA GLU A 93 9.48 -6.13 -8.20
C GLU A 93 8.20 -5.29 -8.02
N GLY A 94 7.30 -5.72 -7.14
CA GLY A 94 6.11 -4.96 -6.75
C GLY A 94 6.46 -3.58 -6.18
N TYR A 95 7.47 -3.51 -5.31
CA TYR A 95 8.01 -2.25 -4.79
C TYR A 95 8.57 -1.36 -5.89
N LEU A 96 9.40 -1.89 -6.79
CA LEU A 96 9.95 -1.12 -7.91
C LEU A 96 8.90 -0.64 -8.91
N SER A 97 7.77 -1.34 -9.04
CA SER A 97 6.68 -0.93 -9.92
C SER A 97 5.95 0.35 -9.45
N GLY A 98 6.13 0.76 -8.19
CA GLY A 98 5.40 1.88 -7.59
C GLY A 98 3.97 1.54 -7.15
N ALA A 99 3.50 0.31 -7.40
CA ALA A 99 2.13 -0.13 -7.10
C ALA A 99 1.81 -0.09 -5.60
N TYR A 100 2.78 -0.32 -4.72
CA TYR A 100 2.53 -0.25 -3.28
C TYR A 100 2.16 1.15 -2.80
N GLY A 101 2.62 2.23 -3.46
CA GLY A 101 2.22 3.59 -3.12
C GLY A 101 0.75 3.91 -3.44
N VAL A 102 0.12 3.14 -4.33
CA VAL A 102 -1.33 3.26 -4.60
C VAL A 102 -2.14 2.78 -3.40
N CYS A 103 -1.73 1.67 -2.81
CA CYS A 103 -2.52 0.98 -1.79
C CYS A 103 -2.08 1.27 -0.34
N LEU A 104 -0.81 1.55 -0.06
CA LEU A 104 -0.31 1.74 1.31
C LEU A 104 -0.14 3.22 1.66
N LYS A 105 -0.54 3.61 2.87
CA LYS A 105 -0.30 4.97 3.39
C LYS A 105 1.19 5.25 3.58
N ARG A 106 1.96 4.23 4.00
CA ARG A 106 3.43 4.26 4.09
C ARG A 106 4.02 3.03 3.43
N VAL A 107 4.88 3.21 2.45
CA VAL A 107 5.47 2.12 1.65
C VAL A 107 6.76 1.62 2.29
N THR A 108 6.63 0.89 3.41
CA THR A 108 7.77 0.19 4.05
C THR A 108 7.71 -1.32 3.76
N PRO A 109 8.85 -2.02 3.75
CA PRO A 109 8.87 -3.47 3.56
C PRO A 109 8.02 -4.22 4.60
N GLU A 110 8.00 -3.74 5.85
CA GLU A 110 7.17 -4.33 6.91
C GLU A 110 5.67 -4.14 6.63
N ASN A 111 5.26 -2.97 6.14
CA ASN A 111 3.86 -2.73 5.83
C ASN A 111 3.39 -3.54 4.62
N ILE A 112 4.28 -3.78 3.65
CA ILE A 112 4.02 -4.67 2.51
C ILE A 112 3.77 -6.09 3.01
N ALA A 113 4.69 -6.65 3.81
CA ALA A 113 4.52 -7.97 4.42
C ALA A 113 3.23 -8.06 5.25
N ARG A 114 3.00 -7.07 6.12
CA ARG A 114 1.84 -7.05 7.01
C ARG A 114 0.53 -6.99 6.24
N LYS A 115 0.46 -6.19 5.18
CA LYS A 115 -0.70 -6.12 4.30
C LYS A 115 -1.00 -7.47 3.67
N SER A 116 0.00 -8.16 3.12
CA SER A 116 -0.17 -9.48 2.49
C SER A 116 -0.71 -10.51 3.50
N THR A 117 -0.17 -10.54 4.72
CA THR A 117 -0.68 -11.39 5.80
C THR A 117 -2.14 -11.07 6.15
N LEU A 118 -2.46 -9.79 6.37
CA LEU A 118 -3.82 -9.38 6.75
C LEU A 118 -4.85 -9.72 5.67
N VAL A 119 -4.52 -9.50 4.39
CA VAL A 119 -5.40 -9.86 3.27
C VAL A 119 -5.65 -11.37 3.27
N ALA A 120 -4.62 -12.19 3.38
CA ALA A 120 -4.78 -13.66 3.42
C ALA A 120 -5.61 -14.13 4.62
N GLU A 121 -5.37 -13.56 5.81
CA GLU A 121 -6.13 -13.90 7.02
C GLU A 121 -7.61 -13.49 6.91
N ILE A 122 -7.89 -12.29 6.40
CA ILE A 122 -9.27 -11.81 6.20
C ILE A 122 -9.97 -12.66 5.14
N GLU A 123 -9.34 -12.93 4.00
CA GLU A 123 -9.91 -13.78 2.95
C GLU A 123 -10.18 -15.20 3.49
N GLY A 124 -9.32 -15.74 4.35
CA GLY A 124 -9.55 -17.00 5.06
C GLY A 124 -10.77 -16.97 5.99
N LEU A 125 -10.93 -15.92 6.79
CA LEU A 125 -12.09 -15.73 7.66
C LEU A 125 -13.40 -15.58 6.85
N LEU A 126 -13.35 -14.90 5.71
CA LEU A 126 -14.50 -14.67 4.83
C LEU A 126 -14.88 -15.91 4.01
N ALA A 127 -13.94 -16.83 3.78
CA ALA A 127 -14.20 -18.08 3.07
C ALA A 127 -15.04 -19.09 3.89
N ALA A 128 -14.94 -19.04 5.23
CA ALA A 128 -15.71 -19.87 6.16
C ALA A 128 -16.31 -19.03 7.30
N PRO A 129 -17.29 -18.17 7.01
CA PRO A 129 -17.76 -17.18 7.97
C PRO A 129 -18.55 -17.82 9.11
N GLN A 130 -18.33 -17.31 10.33
CA GLN A 130 -19.05 -17.72 11.54
C GLN A 130 -19.63 -16.48 12.24
N PRO A 131 -20.66 -15.83 11.64
CA PRO A 131 -21.15 -14.54 12.13
C PRO A 131 -21.79 -14.60 13.52
N GLU A 132 -22.18 -15.77 14.00
CA GLU A 132 -22.72 -15.97 15.36
C GLU A 132 -21.61 -16.20 16.41
N ASP A 133 -20.36 -16.41 15.98
CA ASP A 133 -19.21 -16.64 16.86
C ASP A 133 -18.51 -15.31 17.19
N ALA A 134 -18.50 -14.97 18.48
CA ALA A 134 -17.88 -13.74 18.98
C ALA A 134 -16.36 -13.67 18.76
N ASP A 135 -15.65 -14.80 18.79
CA ASP A 135 -14.21 -14.86 18.56
C ASP A 135 -13.89 -14.67 17.07
N TRP A 136 -14.72 -15.22 16.18
CA TRP A 136 -14.63 -14.96 14.75
C TRP A 136 -14.90 -13.48 14.44
N GLN A 137 -15.97 -12.89 15.00
CA GLN A 137 -16.29 -11.47 14.83
C GLN A 137 -15.14 -10.57 15.31
N ALA A 138 -14.59 -10.86 16.50
CA ALA A 138 -13.45 -10.11 17.03
C ALA A 138 -12.21 -10.25 16.15
N SER A 139 -11.93 -11.46 15.66
CA SER A 139 -10.79 -11.74 14.78
C SER A 139 -10.89 -11.01 13.44
N LEU A 140 -12.09 -10.99 12.84
CA LEU A 140 -12.35 -10.25 11.60
C LEU A 140 -12.21 -8.74 11.83
N ARG A 141 -12.84 -8.20 12.88
CA ARG A 141 -12.80 -6.77 13.21
C ARG A 141 -11.38 -6.26 13.35
N VAL A 142 -10.57 -6.91 14.20
CA VAL A 142 -9.17 -6.48 14.46
C VAL A 142 -8.35 -6.42 13.17
N ARG A 143 -8.47 -7.44 12.31
CA ARG A 143 -7.69 -7.51 11.07
C ARG A 143 -8.15 -6.49 10.03
N VAL A 144 -9.46 -6.33 9.89
CA VAL A 144 -10.03 -5.34 8.97
C VAL A 144 -9.69 -3.92 9.41
N ASP A 145 -9.78 -3.62 10.70
CA ASP A 145 -9.42 -2.30 11.23
C ASP A 145 -7.91 -2.03 11.04
N GLU A 146 -7.05 -3.01 11.29
CA GLU A 146 -5.60 -2.87 11.04
C GLU A 146 -5.28 -2.70 9.55
N LEU A 147 -5.92 -3.47 8.66
CA LEU A 147 -5.72 -3.30 7.22
C LEU A 147 -6.20 -1.91 6.75
N ASP A 148 -7.30 -1.41 7.30
CA ASP A 148 -7.83 -0.07 7.02
C ASP A 148 -6.90 1.05 7.50
N GLU A 149 -6.18 0.83 8.60
CA GLU A 149 -5.11 1.72 9.06
C GLU A 149 -3.91 1.73 8.11
N LEU A 150 -3.55 0.60 7.51
CA LEU A 150 -2.44 0.53 6.55
C LEU A 150 -2.79 1.09 5.16
N GLU A 151 -4.01 0.88 4.69
CA GLU A 151 -4.38 1.16 3.31
C GLU A 151 -4.87 2.60 3.06
N ARG A 152 -4.58 3.10 1.86
CA ARG A 152 -5.16 4.32 1.31
C ARG A 152 -6.58 4.06 0.79
N PRO A 153 -7.40 5.11 0.58
CA PRO A 153 -8.73 4.99 -0.03
C PRO A 153 -8.74 4.51 -1.49
N PHE A 154 -7.62 4.58 -2.21
CA PHE A 154 -7.47 4.40 -3.67
C PHE A 154 -8.13 5.53 -4.48
N ALA A 155 -7.67 5.71 -5.73
CA ALA A 155 -8.32 6.60 -6.67
C ALA A 155 -9.72 6.06 -7.02
N PRO A 156 -10.78 6.87 -6.91
CA PRO A 156 -12.17 6.41 -6.88
C PRO A 156 -12.59 5.62 -8.12
N HIS A 157 -12.06 5.95 -9.30
CA HIS A 157 -12.40 5.31 -10.56
C HIS A 157 -11.18 4.69 -11.24
N TYR A 158 -10.04 5.37 -11.20
CA TYR A 158 -8.88 4.98 -11.99
C TYR A 158 -8.30 3.62 -11.59
N ASP A 159 -8.13 3.36 -10.29
CA ASP A 159 -7.49 2.12 -9.82
C ASP A 159 -8.37 0.90 -10.07
N ARG A 160 -9.68 1.04 -9.86
CA ARG A 160 -10.66 -0.01 -10.17
C ARG A 160 -10.71 -0.34 -11.65
N ALA A 161 -10.56 0.66 -12.52
CA ALA A 161 -10.51 0.43 -13.97
C ALA A 161 -9.23 -0.33 -14.39
N ARG A 162 -8.12 -0.17 -13.67
CA ARG A 162 -6.84 -0.84 -13.98
C ARG A 162 -6.79 -2.29 -13.48
N TRP A 163 -7.29 -2.54 -12.27
CA TRP A 163 -7.05 -3.80 -11.56
C TRP A 163 -8.32 -4.51 -11.07
N GLY A 164 -9.50 -3.91 -11.24
CA GLY A 164 -10.73 -4.39 -10.63
C GLY A 164 -10.83 -4.02 -9.13
N PRO A 165 -11.68 -4.72 -8.37
CA PRO A 165 -11.88 -4.43 -6.94
C PRO A 165 -10.57 -4.55 -6.15
N SER A 166 -10.24 -3.53 -5.37
CA SER A 166 -9.01 -3.51 -4.56
C SER A 166 -9.10 -4.42 -3.32
N SER A 167 -7.97 -4.62 -2.63
CA SER A 167 -7.98 -5.24 -1.30
C SER A 167 -8.90 -4.48 -0.33
N ARG A 168 -8.92 -3.15 -0.37
CA ARG A 168 -9.88 -2.33 0.38
C ARG A 168 -11.32 -2.67 0.06
N ASP A 169 -11.66 -2.79 -1.22
CA ASP A 169 -13.02 -3.14 -1.64
C ASP A 169 -13.44 -4.51 -1.09
N ARG A 170 -12.57 -5.53 -1.26
CA ARG A 170 -12.90 -6.93 -0.92
C ARG A 170 -12.79 -7.24 0.57
N CYS A 171 -11.76 -6.74 1.24
CA CYS A 171 -11.41 -7.11 2.61
C CYS A 171 -11.93 -6.11 3.64
N ILE A 172 -12.11 -4.83 3.30
CA ILE A 172 -12.56 -3.81 4.25
C ILE A 172 -14.03 -3.47 3.98
N THR A 173 -14.33 -2.86 2.83
CA THR A 173 -15.67 -2.35 2.52
C THR A 173 -16.70 -3.48 2.52
N ALA A 174 -16.48 -4.52 1.71
CA ALA A 174 -17.40 -5.64 1.61
C ALA A 174 -17.54 -6.43 2.93
N ALA A 175 -16.46 -6.54 3.71
CA ALA A 175 -16.51 -7.21 5.02
C ALA A 175 -17.41 -6.43 6.00
N ARG A 176 -17.22 -5.10 6.10
CA ARG A 176 -18.04 -4.23 6.96
C ARG A 176 -19.50 -4.20 6.54
N GLU A 177 -19.78 -4.21 5.24
CA GLU A 177 -21.15 -4.25 4.71
C GLU A 177 -21.84 -5.60 4.96
N ARG A 178 -21.11 -6.71 4.84
CA ARG A 178 -21.68 -8.05 4.94
C ARG A 178 -21.87 -8.52 6.39
N TYR A 179 -21.01 -8.06 7.30
CA TYR A 179 -21.01 -8.48 8.71
C TYR A 179 -21.06 -7.27 9.66
N PRO A 180 -22.05 -6.37 9.55
CA PRO A 180 -22.11 -5.14 10.34
C PRO A 180 -22.12 -5.39 11.84
N GLU A 181 -22.61 -6.53 12.31
CA GLU A 181 -22.57 -6.97 13.71
C GLU A 181 -21.15 -7.14 14.23
N ALA A 182 -20.21 -7.57 13.39
CA ALA A 182 -18.80 -7.71 13.76
C ALA A 182 -18.13 -6.34 13.99
N PHE A 183 -18.68 -5.26 13.44
CA PHE A 183 -18.10 -3.91 13.48
C PHE A 183 -18.93 -2.91 14.29
N SER A 184 -20.14 -3.29 14.66
CA SER A 184 -20.95 -2.51 15.59
C SER A 184 -20.23 -2.48 16.92
N ALA A 185 -20.03 -1.27 17.47
CA ALA A 185 -19.38 -1.12 18.76
C ALA A 185 -20.03 -2.11 19.75
N SER A 186 -19.23 -3.06 20.24
CA SER A 186 -19.67 -3.96 21.31
C SER A 186 -20.12 -3.04 22.43
N ALA A 187 -21.44 -2.93 22.63
CA ALA A 187 -22.01 -2.23 23.77
C ALA A 187 -21.28 -2.77 24.98
N ALA A 188 -20.57 -1.86 25.66
CA ALA A 188 -19.58 -2.19 26.66
C ALA A 188 -20.08 -3.29 27.60
N ARG A 189 -19.20 -4.27 27.82
CA ARG A 189 -19.31 -5.28 28.86
C ARG A 189 -19.81 -4.61 30.15
N GLY A 190 -21.02 -4.96 30.58
CA GLY A 190 -21.53 -4.70 31.93
C GLY A 190 -21.07 -5.77 32.90
#